data_AF-A0A929CBG5-F1
#
_entry.id   AF-A0A929CBG5-F1
#
_cell.length_a   1.000
_cell.length_b   1.000
_cell.length_c   1.000
_cell.angle_alpha   90.00
_cell.angle_beta   90.00
_cell.angle_gamma   90.00
#
_symmetry.space_group_name_H-M   'P 1'
#
loop_
_entity.id
_entity.type
_entity.pdbx_description
1 polymer ?
#
loop_
_entity_poly.entity_id
_entity_poly.type
_entity_poly.pdbx_seq_one_letter_code
_entity_poly.pdbx_strand_id
1 'polypeptide(L)'
;MYNIYKYLFLLTCCVFLPFQSSADDRGTAEIIALEIRNLSTSVDRLTQLFYEQGQKKNQDAVLRKLDIAVAYLNFRSRRIEMLERDLRRTESGKTHLEDIIRQWEQRLEQLEDEDSTARPQGGFSKEDAQQQLKRLQQRLARTENEIIEDNNRILELRHQLDDVENFVERHLEL
;
A
#
# COMPACT_ATOMS: atom_id res chain seq x y z
N MET A 1 69.33 -20.67 -50.26
CA MET A 1 68.97 -19.24 -50.10
C MET A 1 68.36 -18.69 -51.40
N TYR A 2 67.14 -19.09 -51.77
CA TYR A 2 66.46 -18.59 -52.99
C TYR A 2 64.97 -18.28 -52.81
N ASN A 3 64.38 -18.57 -51.65
CA ASN A 3 62.93 -18.37 -51.41
C ASN A 3 62.58 -17.06 -50.70
N ILE A 4 63.53 -16.35 -50.07
CA ILE A 4 63.24 -15.09 -49.36
C ILE A 4 63.03 -13.94 -50.35
N TYR A 5 63.78 -13.92 -51.47
CA TYR A 5 63.64 -12.89 -52.51
C TYR A 5 62.31 -12.96 -53.28
N LYS A 6 61.68 -14.15 -53.34
CA LYS A 6 60.35 -14.31 -53.96
C LYS A 6 59.25 -13.59 -53.17
N TYR A 7 59.30 -13.66 -51.84
CA TYR A 7 58.33 -12.97 -50.99
C TYR A 7 58.63 -11.47 -50.87
N LEU A 8 59.90 -11.07 -50.94
CA LEU A 8 60.27 -9.65 -50.90
C LEU A 8 59.88 -8.91 -52.19
N PHE A 9 59.93 -9.58 -53.36
CA PHE A 9 59.43 -9.04 -54.63
C PHE A 9 57.90 -8.99 -54.69
N LEU A 10 57.22 -9.97 -54.09
CA LEU A 10 55.75 -9.99 -54.04
C LEU A 10 55.19 -8.94 -53.05
N LEU A 11 55.93 -8.63 -51.98
CA LEU A 11 55.54 -7.61 -51.00
C LEU A 11 55.83 -6.17 -51.47
N THR A 12 56.83 -5.94 -52.33
CA THR A 12 57.08 -4.62 -52.93
C THR A 12 56.16 -4.29 -54.11
N CYS A 13 55.63 -5.29 -54.82
CA CYS A 13 54.64 -5.05 -55.88
C CYS A 13 53.25 -4.62 -55.35
N CYS A 14 52.90 -4.89 -54.10
CA CYS A 14 51.60 -4.47 -53.53
C CYS A 14 51.58 -3.02 -53.02
N VAL A 15 52.73 -2.36 -52.85
CA VAL A 15 52.80 -1.01 -52.24
C VAL A 15 53.02 0.10 -53.27
N PHE A 16 53.36 -0.23 -54.53
CA PHE A 16 53.73 0.75 -55.56
C PHE A 16 52.92 0.67 -56.87
N LEU A 17 51.69 0.14 -56.83
CA LEU A 17 50.71 0.40 -57.90
C LEU A 17 49.81 1.56 -57.47
N PRO A 18 50.05 2.82 -57.94
CA PRO A 18 48.99 3.79 -58.02
C PRO A 18 48.09 3.32 -59.17
N PHE A 19 47.16 2.43 -58.87
CA PHE A 19 46.09 2.13 -59.79
C PHE A 19 45.21 3.38 -59.82
N GLN A 20 45.48 4.26 -60.78
CA GLN A 20 44.58 5.33 -61.17
C GLN A 20 43.29 4.70 -61.71
N SER A 21 42.38 4.40 -60.78
CA SER A 21 40.97 4.21 -61.05
C SER A 21 40.30 5.58 -61.02
N SER A 22 40.38 6.30 -62.13
CA SER A 22 39.42 7.37 -62.41
C SER A 22 38.11 6.70 -62.88
N ALA A 23 37.25 6.33 -61.94
CA ALA A 23 35.89 5.89 -62.21
C ALA A 23 35.01 6.01 -60.95
N ASP A 24 34.19 7.06 -60.94
CA ASP A 24 32.94 7.24 -60.20
C ASP A 24 32.93 7.22 -58.66
N ASP A 25 33.67 8.16 -58.06
CA ASP A 25 33.61 8.50 -56.63
C ASP A 25 32.28 9.16 -56.21
N ARG A 26 31.40 9.51 -57.18
CA ARG A 26 30.08 10.09 -56.91
C ARG A 26 29.02 9.02 -56.63
N GLY A 27 29.00 7.93 -57.38
CA GLY A 27 28.03 6.84 -57.20
C GLY A 27 28.24 6.05 -55.90
N THR A 28 29.48 5.78 -55.50
CA THR A 28 29.81 5.09 -54.24
C THR A 28 29.52 5.95 -53.01
N ALA A 29 29.86 7.25 -53.05
CA ALA A 29 29.53 8.19 -51.99
C ALA A 29 28.01 8.39 -51.84
N GLU A 30 27.25 8.38 -52.95
CA GLU A 30 25.79 8.48 -52.95
C GLU A 30 25.13 7.22 -52.37
N ILE A 31 25.62 6.03 -52.71
CA ILE A 31 25.16 4.76 -52.14
C ILE A 31 25.46 4.69 -50.63
N ILE A 32 26.67 5.08 -50.21
CA ILE A 32 27.06 5.13 -48.79
C ILE A 32 26.21 6.16 -48.04
N ALA A 33 25.96 7.33 -48.62
CA ALA A 33 25.08 8.35 -48.02
C ALA A 33 23.64 7.87 -47.88
N LEU A 34 23.13 7.11 -48.87
CA LEU A 34 21.80 6.52 -48.84
C LEU A 34 21.69 5.41 -47.77
N GLU A 35 22.74 4.61 -47.61
CA GLU A 35 22.83 3.56 -46.60
C GLU A 35 22.96 4.15 -45.18
N ILE A 36 23.76 5.21 -44.99
CA ILE A 36 23.84 5.97 -43.73
C ILE A 36 22.49 6.61 -43.40
N ARG A 37 21.78 7.16 -44.39
CA ARG A 37 20.44 7.72 -44.19
C ARG A 37 19.43 6.66 -43.82
N ASN A 38 19.45 5.50 -44.46
CA ASN A 38 18.59 4.36 -44.13
C ASN A 38 18.90 3.82 -42.72
N LEU A 39 20.17 3.74 -42.34
CA LEU A 39 20.59 3.37 -40.99
C LEU A 39 20.08 4.38 -39.96
N SER A 40 20.26 5.68 -40.22
CA SER A 40 19.76 6.76 -39.36
C SER A 40 18.25 6.66 -39.15
N THR A 41 17.48 6.50 -40.22
CA THR A 41 16.01 6.37 -40.11
C THR A 41 15.58 5.11 -39.35
N SER A 42 16.37 4.03 -39.45
CA SER A 42 16.11 2.79 -38.71
C SER A 42 16.43 2.96 -37.23
N VAL A 43 17.52 3.66 -36.89
CA VAL A 43 17.88 4.03 -35.51
C VAL A 43 16.83 4.97 -34.92
N ASP A 44 16.35 5.97 -35.65
CA ASP A 44 15.31 6.88 -35.19
C ASP A 44 14.00 6.12 -34.88
N ARG A 45 13.59 5.21 -35.77
CA ARG A 45 12.42 4.33 -35.53
C ARG A 45 12.61 3.42 -34.34
N LEU A 46 13.79 2.84 -34.16
CA LEU A 46 14.10 1.94 -33.05
C LEU A 46 14.11 2.71 -31.72
N THR A 47 14.63 3.94 -31.74
CA THR A 47 14.61 4.87 -30.62
C THR A 47 13.18 5.22 -30.25
N GLN A 48 12.34 5.56 -31.25
CA GLN A 48 10.91 5.80 -31.04
C GLN A 48 10.19 4.58 -30.44
N LEU A 49 10.44 3.38 -30.97
CA LEU A 49 9.86 2.13 -30.44
C LEU A 49 10.31 1.86 -29.00
N PHE A 50 11.56 2.17 -28.64
CA PHE A 50 12.03 2.05 -27.26
C PHE A 50 11.35 3.07 -26.33
N TYR A 51 11.12 4.31 -26.78
CA TYR A 51 10.35 5.30 -26.03
C TYR A 51 8.92 4.84 -25.79
N GLU A 52 8.23 4.35 -26.83
CA GLU A 52 6.85 3.83 -26.74
C GLU A 52 6.78 2.57 -25.84
N GLN A 53 7.74 1.66 -25.97
CA GLN A 53 7.81 0.46 -25.12
C GLN A 53 8.10 0.84 -23.65
N GLY A 54 8.95 1.84 -23.41
CA GLY A 54 9.21 2.38 -22.09
C GLY A 54 7.95 3.00 -21.46
N GLN A 55 7.18 3.76 -22.23
CA GLN A 55 5.90 4.31 -21.77
C GLN A 55 4.87 3.23 -21.44
N LYS A 56 4.71 2.20 -22.28
CA LYS A 56 3.80 1.08 -21.99
C LYS A 56 4.17 0.33 -20.72
N LYS A 57 5.46 0.05 -20.50
CA LYS A 57 5.94 -0.59 -19.26
C LYS A 57 5.66 0.26 -18.02
N ASN A 58 5.80 1.58 -18.14
CA ASN A 58 5.47 2.50 -17.05
C ASN A 58 3.97 2.54 -16.76
N GLN A 59 3.13 2.56 -17.79
CA GLN A 59 1.67 2.48 -17.65
C GLN A 59 1.25 1.17 -16.98
N ASP A 60 1.78 0.02 -17.42
CA ASP A 60 1.51 -1.28 -16.81
C ASP A 60 1.93 -1.31 -15.33
N ALA A 61 3.06 -0.69 -14.99
CA ALA A 61 3.52 -0.60 -13.60
C ALA A 61 2.61 0.28 -12.74
N VAL A 62 2.09 1.39 -13.29
CA VAL A 62 1.13 2.26 -12.59
C VAL A 62 -0.20 1.53 -12.39
N LEU A 63 -0.71 0.83 -13.41
CA LEU A 63 -1.94 0.05 -13.30
C LEU A 63 -1.83 -1.04 -12.22
N ARG A 64 -0.70 -1.75 -12.15
CA ARG A 64 -0.45 -2.72 -11.07
C ARG A 64 -0.43 -2.07 -9.69
N LYS A 65 0.17 -0.87 -9.56
CA LYS A 65 0.17 -0.12 -8.29
C LYS A 65 -1.25 0.32 -7.91
N LEU A 66 -2.05 0.72 -8.88
CA LEU A 66 -3.47 1.05 -8.68
C LEU A 66 -4.26 -0.19 -8.23
N ASP A 67 -4.09 -1.34 -8.86
CA ASP A 67 -4.76 -2.58 -8.46
C ASP A 67 -4.42 -2.96 -7.02
N ILE A 68 -3.13 -2.86 -6.64
CA ILE A 68 -2.68 -3.11 -5.27
C ILE A 68 -3.26 -2.08 -4.31
N ALA A 69 -3.27 -0.80 -4.67
CA ALA A 69 -3.82 0.27 -3.85
C ALA A 69 -5.32 0.06 -3.61
N VAL A 70 -6.11 -0.20 -4.65
CA VAL A 70 -7.54 -0.50 -4.55
C VAL A 70 -7.79 -1.75 -3.71
N ALA A 71 -7.00 -2.82 -3.88
CA ALA A 71 -7.10 -4.01 -3.05
C ALA A 71 -6.80 -3.71 -1.57
N TYR A 72 -5.79 -2.87 -1.30
CA TYR A 72 -5.43 -2.43 0.06
C TYR A 72 -6.55 -1.59 0.69
N LEU A 73 -7.10 -0.62 -0.05
CA LEU A 73 -8.24 0.20 0.39
C LEU A 73 -9.42 -0.70 0.79
N ASN A 74 -9.82 -1.61 -0.10
CA ASN A 74 -10.92 -2.55 0.16
C ASN A 74 -10.67 -3.43 1.40
N PHE A 75 -9.46 -3.96 1.54
CA PHE A 75 -9.09 -4.76 2.71
C PHE A 75 -9.17 -3.96 4.01
N ARG A 76 -8.61 -2.74 4.01
CA ARG A 76 -8.58 -1.87 5.20
C ARG A 76 -9.99 -1.40 5.57
N SER A 77 -10.79 -0.98 4.59
CA SER A 77 -12.18 -0.55 4.80
C SER A 77 -13.01 -1.67 5.41
N ARG A 78 -12.86 -2.91 4.95
CA ARG A 78 -13.54 -4.07 5.55
C ARG A 78 -13.08 -4.34 6.99
N ARG A 79 -11.79 -4.13 7.28
CA ARG A 79 -11.26 -4.27 8.65
C ARG A 79 -11.81 -3.19 9.58
N ILE A 80 -11.90 -1.95 9.11
CA ILE A 80 -12.52 -0.82 9.83
C ILE A 80 -13.99 -1.14 10.12
N GLU A 81 -14.75 -1.57 9.11
CA GLU A 81 -16.17 -1.93 9.28
C GLU A 81 -16.37 -3.06 10.31
N MET A 82 -15.47 -4.05 10.35
CA MET A 82 -15.51 -5.10 11.37
C MET A 82 -15.26 -4.53 12.76
N LEU A 83 -14.22 -3.71 12.94
CA LEU A 83 -13.90 -3.07 14.21
C LEU A 83 -15.02 -2.14 14.67
N GLU A 84 -15.64 -1.38 13.77
CA GLU A 84 -16.78 -0.52 14.09
C GLU A 84 -18.00 -1.32 14.57
N ARG A 85 -18.25 -2.50 13.99
CA ARG A 85 -19.32 -3.39 14.46
C ARG A 85 -19.01 -3.96 15.83
N ASP A 86 -17.77 -4.35 16.08
CA ASP A 86 -17.35 -4.87 17.38
C ASP A 86 -17.38 -3.76 18.44
N LEU A 87 -16.93 -2.55 18.12
CA LEU A 87 -17.05 -1.36 18.97
C LEU A 87 -18.51 -1.09 19.37
N ARG A 88 -19.44 -1.08 18.41
CA ARG A 88 -20.87 -0.91 18.71
C ARG A 88 -21.43 -1.99 19.62
N ARG A 89 -20.96 -3.23 19.50
CA ARG A 89 -21.35 -4.32 20.40
C ARG A 89 -20.82 -4.05 21.81
N THR A 90 -19.56 -3.64 21.93
CA THR A 90 -18.94 -3.29 23.22
C THR A 90 -19.66 -2.10 23.87
N GLU A 91 -20.00 -1.06 23.11
CA GLU A 91 -20.80 0.09 23.58
C GLU A 91 -22.19 -0.34 24.06
N SER A 92 -22.88 -1.21 23.32
CA SER A 92 -24.18 -1.75 23.77
C SER A 92 -24.04 -2.57 25.06
N GLY A 93 -22.95 -3.33 25.19
CA GLY A 93 -22.60 -4.07 26.40
C GLY A 93 -22.31 -3.14 27.58
N LYS A 94 -21.64 -2.00 27.33
CA LYS A 94 -21.40 -0.93 28.31
C LYS A 94 -22.74 -0.39 28.82
N THR A 95 -23.65 0.03 27.95
CA THR A 95 -24.96 0.55 28.36
C THR A 95 -25.74 -0.47 29.20
N HIS A 96 -25.74 -1.74 28.80
CA HIS A 96 -26.38 -2.78 29.58
C HIS A 96 -25.74 -2.96 30.97
N LEU A 97 -24.41 -2.85 31.06
CA LEU A 97 -23.68 -2.95 32.31
C LEU A 97 -23.98 -1.73 33.23
N GLU A 98 -24.05 -0.53 32.67
CA GLU A 98 -24.48 0.68 33.40
C GLU A 98 -25.90 0.54 33.97
N ASP A 99 -26.83 -0.02 33.19
CA ASP A 99 -28.19 -0.29 33.67
C ASP A 99 -28.20 -1.30 34.83
N ILE A 100 -27.38 -2.36 34.74
CA ILE A 100 -27.21 -3.32 35.85
C ILE A 100 -26.65 -2.61 37.08
N ILE A 101 -25.61 -1.78 36.93
CA ILE A 101 -25.02 -1.03 38.05
C ILE A 101 -26.09 -0.16 38.72
N ARG A 102 -26.87 0.60 37.94
CA ARG A 102 -27.96 1.44 38.47
C ARG A 102 -29.00 0.63 39.25
N GLN A 103 -29.38 -0.56 38.76
CA GLN A 103 -30.29 -1.44 39.48
C GLN A 103 -29.69 -1.93 40.81
N TRP A 104 -28.38 -2.21 40.85
CA TRP A 104 -27.70 -2.58 42.09
C TRP A 104 -27.57 -1.41 43.05
N GLU A 105 -27.28 -0.20 42.56
CA GLU A 105 -27.25 1.03 43.36
C GLU A 105 -28.61 1.29 44.02
N GLN A 106 -29.70 1.21 43.25
CA GLN A 106 -31.07 1.38 43.78
C GLN A 106 -31.43 0.32 44.83
N ARG A 107 -31.04 -0.94 44.63
CA ARG A 107 -31.26 -1.98 45.65
C ARG A 107 -30.45 -1.73 46.91
N LEU A 108 -29.25 -1.19 46.78
CA LEU A 108 -28.38 -0.90 47.92
C LEU A 108 -28.95 0.25 48.74
N GLU A 109 -29.49 1.28 48.08
CA GLU A 109 -30.21 2.39 48.71
C GLU A 109 -31.46 1.88 49.45
N GLN A 110 -32.25 0.99 48.85
CA GLN A 110 -33.40 0.36 49.52
C GLN A 110 -33.00 -0.43 50.77
N LEU A 111 -31.90 -1.18 50.71
CA LEU A 111 -31.36 -1.91 51.87
C LEU A 111 -30.85 -0.95 52.96
N GLU A 112 -30.33 0.22 52.60
CA GLU A 112 -29.93 1.26 53.55
C GLU A 112 -31.13 1.84 54.30
N ASP A 113 -32.23 2.09 53.61
CA ASP A 113 -33.47 2.58 54.20
C ASP A 113 -34.15 1.52 55.09
N GLU A 114 -34.10 0.24 54.71
CA GLU A 114 -34.67 -0.87 55.49
C GLU A 114 -33.89 -1.19 56.78
N ASP A 115 -32.54 -1.15 56.74
CA ASP A 115 -31.68 -1.39 57.91
C ASP A 115 -31.85 -0.27 58.97
N SER A 116 -32.28 0.92 58.54
CA SER A 116 -32.64 2.02 59.45
C SER A 116 -33.99 1.83 60.15
N THR A 117 -34.84 0.91 59.68
CA THR A 117 -36.23 0.73 60.14
C THR A 117 -36.57 -0.68 60.69
N ALA A 118 -35.77 -1.73 60.44
CA ALA A 118 -36.03 -3.10 60.91
C ALA A 118 -34.77 -3.88 61.33
N ARG A 119 -34.92 -4.82 62.28
CA ARG A 119 -33.85 -5.74 62.74
C ARG A 119 -33.34 -6.63 61.58
N PRO A 120 -32.04 -6.95 61.52
CA PRO A 120 -31.43 -7.64 60.39
C PRO A 120 -31.95 -9.08 60.30
N GLN A 121 -32.85 -9.34 59.37
CA GLN A 121 -33.17 -10.69 58.92
C GLN A 121 -32.17 -11.06 57.82
N GLY A 122 -31.63 -12.29 57.87
CA GLY A 122 -30.46 -12.73 57.11
C GLY A 122 -30.67 -12.90 55.60
N GLY A 123 -31.04 -11.81 54.91
CA GLY A 123 -30.91 -11.67 53.47
C GLY A 123 -29.47 -11.34 53.07
N PHE A 124 -29.18 -11.49 51.78
CA PHE A 124 -27.92 -11.16 51.10
C PHE A 124 -27.22 -9.95 51.76
N SER A 125 -25.99 -10.12 52.28
CA SER A 125 -25.36 -9.10 53.09
C SER A 125 -25.16 -7.81 52.27
N LYS A 126 -25.39 -6.65 52.89
CA LYS A 126 -25.08 -5.34 52.29
C LYS A 126 -23.63 -5.29 51.77
N GLU A 127 -22.71 -5.93 52.49
CA GLU A 127 -21.31 -6.06 52.08
C GLU A 127 -21.16 -6.87 50.79
N ASP A 128 -21.95 -7.94 50.60
CA ASP A 128 -21.93 -8.75 49.37
C ASP A 128 -22.44 -7.92 48.17
N ALA A 129 -23.50 -7.12 48.38
CA ALA A 129 -24.02 -6.21 47.35
C ALA A 129 -22.99 -5.13 46.97
N GLN A 130 -22.32 -4.52 47.95
CA GLN A 130 -21.25 -3.54 47.71
C GLN A 130 -20.06 -4.16 46.96
N GLN A 131 -19.65 -5.38 47.33
CA GLN A 131 -18.59 -6.09 46.62
C GLN A 131 -18.97 -6.39 45.17
N GLN A 132 -20.22 -6.81 44.92
CA GLN A 132 -20.69 -7.10 43.58
C GLN A 132 -20.73 -5.83 42.71
N LEU A 133 -21.21 -4.72 43.27
CA LEU A 133 -21.24 -3.42 42.61
C LEU A 133 -19.83 -2.94 42.25
N LYS A 134 -18.86 -3.08 43.17
CA LYS A 134 -17.45 -2.76 42.90
C LYS A 134 -16.88 -3.59 41.75
N ARG A 135 -17.20 -4.89 41.67
CA ARG A 135 -16.77 -5.75 40.55
C ARG A 135 -17.39 -5.31 39.22
N LEU A 136 -18.65 -4.91 39.23
CA LEU A 136 -19.33 -4.39 38.04
C LEU A 136 -18.71 -3.07 37.59
N GLN A 137 -18.46 -2.13 38.50
CA GLN A 137 -17.76 -0.87 38.19
C GLN A 137 -16.35 -1.10 37.63
N GLN A 138 -15.60 -2.06 38.18
CA GLN A 138 -14.30 -2.43 37.62
C GLN A 138 -14.41 -2.99 36.20
N ARG A 139 -15.45 -3.80 35.94
CA ARG A 139 -15.72 -4.32 34.60
C ARG A 139 -16.12 -3.19 33.65
N LEU A 140 -16.94 -2.23 34.09
CA LEU A 140 -17.30 -1.03 33.33
C LEU A 140 -16.05 -0.26 32.90
N ALA A 141 -15.16 0.04 33.84
CA ALA A 141 -13.93 0.79 33.57
C ALA A 141 -13.03 0.06 32.55
N ARG A 142 -12.95 -1.28 32.60
CA ARG A 142 -12.23 -2.07 31.59
C ARG A 142 -12.88 -1.95 30.21
N THR A 143 -14.20 -2.10 30.14
CA THR A 143 -14.96 -1.94 28.89
C THR A 143 -14.81 -0.53 28.31
N GLU A 144 -14.75 0.51 29.14
CA GLU A 144 -14.49 1.89 28.69
C GLU A 144 -13.09 2.05 28.09
N ASN A 145 -12.07 1.44 28.70
CA ASN A 145 -10.72 1.44 28.15
C ASN A 145 -10.66 0.70 26.81
N GLU A 146 -11.31 -0.47 26.71
CA GLU A 146 -11.41 -1.23 25.46
C GLU A 146 -12.06 -0.40 24.34
N ILE A 147 -13.15 0.33 24.64
CA ILE A 147 -13.81 1.26 23.71
C ILE A 147 -12.85 2.36 23.24
N ILE A 148 -12.03 2.92 24.13
CA ILE A 148 -11.05 3.96 23.77
C ILE A 148 -9.96 3.38 22.86
N GLU A 149 -9.44 2.20 23.19
CA GLU A 149 -8.43 1.51 22.39
C GLU A 149 -8.93 1.19 20.98
N ASP A 150 -10.14 0.64 20.87
CA ASP A 150 -10.78 0.32 19.58
C ASP A 150 -11.04 1.58 18.75
N ASN A 151 -11.50 2.68 19.36
CA ASN A 151 -11.67 3.97 18.68
C ASN A 151 -10.35 4.52 18.14
N ASN A 152 -9.30 4.51 18.96
CA ASN A 152 -7.97 4.95 18.53
C ASN A 152 -7.47 4.10 17.36
N ARG A 153 -7.70 2.78 17.42
CA ARG A 153 -7.30 1.88 16.34
C ARG A 153 -8.06 2.17 15.05
N ILE A 154 -9.36 2.40 15.11
CA ILE A 154 -10.17 2.78 13.94
C ILE A 154 -9.65 4.09 13.33
N LEU A 155 -9.35 5.08 14.17
CA LEU A 155 -8.84 6.39 13.72
C LEU A 155 -7.49 6.25 13.03
N GLU A 156 -6.57 5.47 13.58
CA GLU A 156 -5.27 5.18 12.97
C GLU A 156 -5.43 4.49 11.60
N LEU A 157 -6.34 3.52 11.50
CA LEU A 157 -6.60 2.81 10.26
C LEU A 157 -7.19 3.73 9.18
N ARG A 158 -8.05 4.67 9.55
CA ARG A 158 -8.62 5.67 8.64
C ARG A 158 -7.53 6.63 8.15
N HIS A 159 -6.67 7.12 9.04
CA HIS A 159 -5.60 8.02 8.63
C HIS A 159 -4.63 7.38 7.62
N GLN A 160 -4.36 6.08 7.77
CA GLN A 160 -3.54 5.32 6.81
C GLN A 160 -4.23 5.09 5.46
N LEU A 161 -5.54 5.30 5.36
CA LEU A 161 -6.25 5.25 4.08
C LEU A 161 -6.08 6.54 3.29
N ASP A 162 -6.06 7.71 3.95
CA ASP A 162 -5.98 9.03 3.31
C ASP A 162 -4.85 9.10 2.26
N ASP A 163 -3.65 8.61 2.58
CA ASP A 163 -2.50 8.64 1.67
C ASP A 163 -2.68 7.75 0.42
N VAL A 164 -3.33 6.60 0.60
CA VAL A 164 -3.57 5.63 -0.48
C VAL A 164 -4.76 6.07 -1.33
N GLU A 165 -5.79 6.64 -0.73
CA GLU A 165 -6.93 7.26 -1.43
C GLU A 165 -6.45 8.42 -2.30
N ASN A 166 -5.65 9.33 -1.74
CA ASN A 166 -5.01 10.42 -2.49
C ASN A 166 -4.13 9.91 -3.64
N PHE A 167 -3.46 8.76 -3.48
CA PHE A 167 -2.70 8.14 -4.58
C PHE A 167 -3.62 7.64 -5.69
N VAL A 168 -4.71 6.96 -5.33
CA VAL A 168 -5.68 6.40 -6.27
C VAL A 168 -6.42 7.51 -7.02
N GLU A 169 -6.95 8.53 -6.33
CA GLU A 169 -7.65 9.67 -6.92
C GLU A 169 -6.79 10.39 -7.97
N ARG A 170 -5.54 10.74 -7.61
CA ARG A 170 -4.59 11.40 -8.52
C ARG A 170 -4.28 10.61 -9.79
N HIS A 171 -4.38 9.28 -9.76
CA HIS A 171 -4.05 8.41 -10.88
C HIS A 171 -5.28 7.89 -11.64
N LEU A 172 -6.49 8.09 -11.11
CA LEU A 172 -7.76 7.75 -11.76
C LEU A 172 -8.49 8.97 -12.35
N GLU A 173 -7.91 10.17 -12.24
CA GLU A 173 -8.52 11.44 -12.70
C GLU A 173 -9.92 11.70 -12.10
N LEU A 174 -10.11 11.28 -10.84
CA LEU A 174 -11.29 11.60 -10.02
C LEU A 174 -11.07 12.85 -9.18
#